data_AF-A0A2V5TLW5-F1
#
_entry.id   AF-A0A2V5TLW5-F1
#
_cell.length_a   1.000
_cell.length_b   1.000
_cell.length_c   1.000
_cell.angle_alpha   90.00
_cell.angle_beta   90.00
_cell.angle_gamma   90.00
#
_symmetry.space_group_name_H-M   'P 1'
#
loop_
_entity.id
_entity.type
_entity.pdbx_description
1 polymer ?
#
loop_
_entity_poly.entity_id
_entity_poly.type
_entity_poly.pdbx_seq_one_letter_code
_entity_poly.pdbx_strand_id
1 'polypeptide(L)'
;INIQAVPFKIPGSDKSWLLVIFDETTKGTKLAKVPRALGKTAAQRDVAELHRELAASKESLQTIIEEQEATNEELKSANEEIESSNEELQSTNEELETSKEELQSTNEELTTLNEELSNRNLEMMELTNELNNLLASIQMPIVMVDNALTVRRATPAARAAFNILPTDIGRPLSELRPNIDVPDLENVLREVIETLGTRERKVTDKGGRKYSLRVRPYRTTDNKIDGAVLTLVDIDGTKKSDETKTGSETKDVSSRK
;
A
#
# COMPACT_ATOMS: atom_id res chain seq x y z
N ILE A 1 79.30 27.03 -49.05
CA ILE A 1 79.12 26.05 -47.96
C ILE A 1 80.40 25.24 -47.83
N ASN A 2 81.11 25.41 -46.73
CA ASN A 2 82.19 24.52 -46.33
C ASN A 2 81.58 23.42 -45.46
N ILE A 3 81.93 22.16 -45.69
CA ILE A 3 81.39 21.02 -44.93
C ILE A 3 82.55 20.36 -44.21
N GLN A 4 82.46 20.25 -42.87
CA GLN A 4 83.38 19.45 -42.05
C GLN A 4 82.60 18.39 -41.29
N ALA A 5 83.11 17.16 -41.30
CA ALA A 5 82.57 16.04 -40.55
C ALA A 5 83.59 15.58 -39.51
N VAL A 6 83.20 15.57 -38.23
CA VAL A 6 84.05 15.13 -37.11
C VAL A 6 83.38 13.95 -36.41
N PRO A 7 84.11 12.85 -36.13
CA PRO A 7 83.55 11.71 -35.41
C PRO A 7 83.23 12.10 -33.96
N PHE A 8 82.01 11.80 -33.52
CA PHE A 8 81.50 12.11 -32.18
C PHE A 8 80.98 10.83 -31.52
N LYS A 9 81.42 10.56 -30.28
CA LYS A 9 80.96 9.40 -29.50
C LYS A 9 80.05 9.88 -28.38
N ILE A 10 78.84 9.35 -28.32
CA ILE A 10 77.91 9.57 -27.20
C ILE A 10 78.23 8.52 -26.11
N PRO A 11 78.50 8.91 -24.86
CA PRO A 11 78.76 7.96 -23.78
C PRO A 11 77.54 7.03 -23.57
N GLY A 12 77.73 5.72 -23.64
CA GLY A 12 76.68 4.71 -23.44
C GLY A 12 76.05 4.12 -24.72
N SER A 13 76.56 4.45 -25.91
CA SER A 13 76.12 3.84 -27.17
C SER A 13 77.32 3.27 -27.94
N ASP A 14 77.23 2.00 -28.36
CA ASP A 14 78.27 1.30 -29.13
C ASP A 14 78.25 1.64 -30.64
N LYS A 15 77.51 2.67 -31.03
CA LYS A 15 77.40 3.16 -32.41
C LYS A 15 78.21 4.44 -32.61
N SER A 16 78.95 4.50 -33.72
CA SER A 16 79.75 5.67 -34.09
C SER A 16 78.88 6.69 -34.81
N TRP A 17 78.85 7.93 -34.32
CA TRP A 17 78.11 9.03 -34.92
C TRP A 17 79.09 10.03 -35.56
N LEU A 18 78.67 10.69 -36.63
CA LEU A 18 79.42 11.81 -37.21
C LEU A 18 78.60 13.08 -37.10
N LEU A 19 79.22 14.13 -36.57
CA LEU A 19 78.66 15.47 -36.56
C LEU A 19 79.07 16.17 -37.86
N VAL A 20 78.08 16.56 -38.66
CA VAL A 20 78.30 17.31 -39.90
C VAL A 20 77.94 18.77 -39.66
N ILE A 21 78.92 19.65 -39.76
CA ILE A 21 78.74 21.09 -39.58
C ILE A 21 78.75 21.75 -40.95
N PHE A 22 77.71 22.53 -41.23
CA PHE A 22 77.57 23.33 -42.45
C PHE A 22 77.92 24.78 -42.13
N ASP A 23 79.00 25.29 -42.72
CA ASP A 23 79.36 26.70 -42.61
C ASP A 23 79.08 27.39 -43.94
N GLU A 24 78.13 28.33 -43.94
CA GLU A 24 77.71 29.05 -45.14
C GLU A 24 78.75 30.12 -45.48
N THR A 25 79.75 29.71 -46.26
CA THR A 25 80.79 30.61 -46.77
C THR A 25 80.24 31.57 -47.83
N THR A 26 79.82 32.78 -47.42
CA THR A 26 79.62 33.90 -48.34
C THR A 26 80.98 34.46 -48.79
N LYS A 27 81.56 33.86 -49.82
CA LYS A 27 82.74 34.43 -50.51
C LYS A 27 82.31 35.64 -51.35
N GLY A 28 82.65 36.81 -50.82
CA GLY A 28 83.10 38.03 -51.52
C GLY A 28 82.48 38.37 -52.88
N THR A 29 81.65 39.41 -52.89
CA THR A 29 81.56 40.31 -54.05
C THR A 29 82.19 41.65 -53.67
N LYS A 30 83.13 42.07 -54.52
CA LYS A 30 83.96 43.28 -54.39
C LYS A 30 83.13 44.53 -54.14
N LEU A 31 83.67 45.42 -53.30
CA LEU A 31 83.31 46.83 -53.17
C LEU A 31 83.24 47.49 -54.56
N ALA A 32 82.04 47.58 -55.12
CA ALA A 32 81.74 48.43 -56.25
C ALA A 32 81.13 49.74 -55.73
N LYS A 33 81.72 50.84 -56.18
CA LYS A 33 81.41 52.23 -55.85
C LYS A 33 79.92 52.48 -55.60
N VAL A 34 79.64 53.12 -54.46
CA VAL A 34 78.36 53.76 -54.15
C VAL A 34 78.01 54.76 -55.27
N PRO A 35 76.93 54.58 -56.02
CA PRO A 35 76.23 55.70 -56.62
C PRO A 35 75.32 56.26 -55.52
N ARG A 36 75.69 57.42 -55.00
CA ARG A 36 74.84 58.18 -54.10
C ARG A 36 73.59 58.60 -54.89
N ALA A 37 72.43 58.44 -54.24
CA ALA A 37 71.11 58.96 -54.60
C ALA A 37 70.16 58.07 -55.43
N LEU A 38 69.66 57.01 -54.79
CA LEU A 38 68.31 56.45 -54.90
C LEU A 38 68.07 55.73 -53.56
N GLY A 39 67.28 56.11 -52.57
CA GLY A 39 66.41 57.23 -52.22
C GLY A 39 65.91 56.83 -50.81
N LYS A 40 65.64 57.77 -49.91
CA LYS A 40 65.02 57.46 -48.59
C LYS A 40 63.81 56.51 -48.69
N THR A 41 63.21 56.46 -49.87
CA THR A 41 62.11 55.61 -50.34
C THR A 41 62.33 54.09 -50.32
N ALA A 42 63.54 53.52 -50.44
CA ALA A 42 63.71 52.05 -50.42
C ALA A 42 63.73 51.49 -48.99
N ALA A 43 64.57 52.03 -48.11
CA ALA A 43 64.57 51.66 -46.69
C ALA A 43 63.25 52.05 -45.98
N GLN A 44 62.58 53.13 -46.39
CA GLN A 44 61.24 53.46 -45.92
C GLN A 44 60.17 52.47 -46.40
N ARG A 45 60.37 51.78 -47.53
CA ARG A 45 59.46 50.74 -48.02
C ARG A 45 59.60 49.45 -47.22
N ASP A 46 60.81 48.97 -46.96
CA ASP A 46 61.05 47.76 -46.14
C ASP A 46 60.54 47.95 -44.71
N VAL A 47 60.77 49.14 -44.13
CA VAL A 47 60.23 49.48 -42.81
C VAL A 47 58.70 49.53 -42.83
N ALA A 48 58.08 50.07 -43.88
CA ALA A 48 56.63 50.08 -44.01
C ALA A 48 56.04 48.67 -44.20
N GLU A 49 56.73 47.79 -44.92
CA GLU A 49 56.36 46.39 -45.12
C GLU A 49 56.44 45.59 -43.81
N LEU A 50 57.55 45.72 -43.07
CA LEU A 50 57.72 45.12 -41.74
C LEU A 50 56.69 45.64 -40.73
N HIS A 51 56.35 46.93 -40.77
CA HIS A 51 55.26 47.47 -39.93
C HIS A 51 53.90 46.86 -40.31
N ARG A 52 53.69 46.58 -41.60
CA ARG A 52 52.47 45.92 -42.09
C ARG A 52 52.40 44.46 -41.66
N GLU A 53 53.49 43.71 -41.78
CA GLU A 53 53.58 42.32 -41.29
C GLU A 53 53.42 42.26 -39.77
N LEU A 54 54.06 43.17 -39.03
CA LEU A 54 53.92 43.24 -37.58
C LEU A 54 52.47 43.57 -37.18
N ALA A 55 51.82 44.48 -37.90
CA ALA A 55 50.40 44.80 -37.67
C ALA A 55 49.50 43.60 -37.97
N ALA A 56 49.72 42.91 -39.10
CA ALA A 56 48.96 41.71 -39.47
C ALA A 56 49.19 40.55 -38.49
N SER A 57 50.42 40.35 -38.00
CA SER A 57 50.73 39.35 -36.99
C SER A 57 50.09 39.67 -35.64
N LYS A 58 50.07 40.95 -35.24
CA LYS A 58 49.37 41.37 -34.02
C LYS A 58 47.87 41.14 -34.12
N GLU A 59 47.27 41.47 -35.26
CA GLU A 59 45.84 41.21 -35.53
C GLU A 59 45.53 39.71 -35.51
N SER A 60 46.39 38.88 -36.12
CA SER A 60 46.24 37.42 -36.08
C SER A 60 46.38 36.87 -34.66
N LEU A 61 47.36 37.34 -33.87
CA LEU A 61 47.50 36.94 -32.47
C LEU A 61 46.29 37.36 -31.63
N GLN A 62 45.77 38.58 -31.86
CA GLN A 62 44.57 39.06 -31.19
C GLN A 62 43.37 38.16 -31.50
N THR A 63 43.19 37.78 -32.77
CA THR A 63 42.11 36.87 -33.19
C THR A 63 42.24 35.49 -32.52
N ILE A 64 43.46 34.95 -32.44
CA ILE A 64 43.72 33.66 -31.77
C ILE A 64 43.43 33.75 -30.27
N ILE A 65 43.78 34.88 -29.63
CA ILE A 65 43.48 35.08 -28.21
C ILE A 65 41.97 35.13 -28.01
N GLU A 66 41.23 35.87 -28.83
CA GLU A 66 39.77 35.94 -28.75
C GLU A 66 39.10 34.57 -29.00
N GLU A 67 39.60 33.80 -29.96
CA GLU A 67 39.13 32.42 -30.21
C GLU A 67 39.49 31.47 -29.04
N GLN A 68 40.66 31.63 -28.45
CA GLN A 68 41.06 30.86 -27.27
C GLN A 68 40.24 31.24 -26.02
N GLU A 69 39.91 32.51 -25.84
CA GLU A 69 39.04 32.97 -24.76
C GLU A 69 37.62 32.43 -24.95
N ALA A 70 37.07 32.51 -26.17
CA ALA A 70 35.76 31.97 -26.50
C ALA A 70 35.68 30.44 -26.26
N THR A 71 36.67 29.68 -26.72
CA THR A 71 36.71 28.23 -26.49
C THR A 71 36.87 27.86 -25.01
N ASN A 72 37.58 28.68 -24.24
CA ASN A 72 37.73 28.45 -22.80
C ASN A 72 36.43 28.76 -22.04
N GLU A 73 35.70 29.80 -22.44
CA GLU A 73 34.35 30.06 -21.93
C GLU A 73 33.37 28.94 -22.29
N GLU A 74 33.39 28.45 -23.53
CA GLU A 74 32.57 27.30 -23.96
C GLU A 74 32.89 26.03 -23.14
N LEU A 75 34.17 25.73 -22.93
CA LEU A 75 34.60 24.60 -22.08
C LEU A 75 34.13 24.77 -20.63
N LYS A 76 34.21 25.99 -20.09
CA LYS A 76 33.74 26.29 -18.73
C LYS A 76 32.24 26.10 -18.62
N SER A 77 31.46 26.62 -19.57
CA SER A 77 30.01 26.43 -19.61
C SER A 77 29.63 24.96 -19.78
N ALA A 78 30.31 24.20 -20.64
CA ALA A 78 30.07 22.77 -20.78
C ALA A 78 30.37 22.01 -19.48
N ASN A 79 31.41 22.42 -18.74
CA ASN A 79 31.72 21.80 -17.45
C ASN A 79 30.67 22.13 -16.38
N GLU A 80 30.20 23.39 -16.32
CA GLU A 80 29.10 23.80 -15.43
C GLU A 80 27.79 23.07 -15.76
N GLU A 81 27.50 22.82 -17.05
CA GLU A 81 26.33 22.05 -17.49
C GLU A 81 26.44 20.58 -17.07
N ILE A 82 27.62 19.96 -17.17
CA ILE A 82 27.85 18.60 -16.70
C ILE A 82 27.70 18.52 -15.17
N GLU A 83 28.27 19.47 -14.43
CA GLU A 83 28.12 19.54 -12.97
C GLU A 83 26.64 19.68 -12.58
N SER A 84 25.91 20.59 -13.24
CA SER A 84 24.46 20.75 -13.03
C SER A 84 23.68 19.47 -13.35
N SER A 85 24.01 18.78 -14.44
CA SER A 85 23.35 17.53 -14.81
C SER A 85 23.65 16.42 -13.79
N ASN A 86 24.85 16.39 -13.24
CA ASN A 86 25.23 15.43 -12.21
C ASN A 86 24.49 15.70 -10.88
N GLU A 87 24.31 16.97 -10.50
CA GLU A 87 23.48 17.35 -9.34
C GLU A 87 22.01 16.98 -9.55
N GLU A 88 21.46 17.18 -10.74
CA GLU A 88 20.10 16.78 -11.06
C GLU A 88 19.93 15.26 -10.98
N LEU A 89 20.87 14.49 -11.53
CA LEU A 89 20.89 13.04 -11.40
C LEU A 89 20.96 12.59 -9.94
N GLN A 90 21.79 13.24 -9.13
CA GLN A 90 21.86 12.95 -7.70
C GLN A 90 20.52 13.24 -7.01
N SER A 91 19.89 14.38 -7.30
CA SER A 91 18.58 14.73 -6.75
C SER A 91 17.50 13.72 -7.15
N THR A 92 17.48 13.26 -8.41
CA THR A 92 16.51 12.25 -8.84
C THR A 92 16.75 10.89 -8.17
N ASN A 93 18.01 10.57 -7.86
CA ASN A 93 18.36 9.34 -7.15
C ASN A 93 17.92 9.41 -5.68
N GLU A 94 18.10 10.55 -5.02
CA GLU A 94 17.62 10.80 -3.64
C GLU A 94 16.08 10.77 -3.58
N GLU A 95 15.39 11.34 -4.57
CA GLU A 95 13.92 11.27 -4.68
C GLU A 95 13.43 9.82 -4.90
N LEU A 96 14.13 9.05 -5.74
CA LEU A 96 13.83 7.63 -5.96
C LEU A 96 14.05 6.79 -4.69
N GLU A 97 15.11 7.06 -3.94
CA GLU A 97 15.39 6.40 -2.67
C GLU A 97 14.31 6.72 -1.64
N THR A 98 13.91 7.99 -1.54
CA THR A 98 12.79 8.43 -0.69
C THR A 98 11.50 7.72 -1.07
N SER A 99 11.15 7.69 -2.36
CA SER A 99 9.95 7.02 -2.85
C SER A 99 9.98 5.51 -2.56
N LYS A 100 11.15 4.87 -2.65
CA LYS A 100 11.33 3.47 -2.29
C LYS A 100 11.12 3.23 -0.79
N GLU A 101 11.63 4.10 0.08
CA GLU A 101 11.43 4.02 1.53
C GLU A 101 9.95 4.21 1.90
N GLU A 102 9.25 5.16 1.28
CA GLU A 102 7.81 5.36 1.48
C GLU A 102 7.01 4.12 1.04
N LEU A 103 7.34 3.53 -0.11
CA LEU A 103 6.71 2.29 -0.57
C LEU A 103 7.00 1.12 0.37
N GLN A 104 8.21 1.02 0.92
CA GLN A 104 8.54 -0.01 1.89
C GLN A 104 7.72 0.20 3.19
N SER A 105 7.65 1.43 3.69
CA SER A 105 6.90 1.77 4.90
C SER A 105 5.40 1.44 4.76
N THR A 106 4.79 1.83 3.63
CA THR A 106 3.38 1.51 3.35
C THR A 106 3.13 0.00 3.24
N ASN A 107 4.08 -0.76 2.69
CA ASN A 107 3.98 -2.21 2.63
C ASN A 107 4.08 -2.87 4.02
N GLU A 108 4.95 -2.36 4.89
CA GLU A 108 5.06 -2.80 6.29
C GLU A 108 3.77 -2.48 7.08
N GLU A 109 3.16 -1.31 6.87
CA GLU A 109 1.88 -0.93 7.47
C GLU A 109 0.74 -1.84 6.99
N LEU A 110 0.65 -2.11 5.67
CA LEU A 110 -0.33 -3.03 5.11
C LEU A 110 -0.19 -4.46 5.65
N THR A 111 1.05 -4.92 5.79
CA THR A 111 1.32 -6.25 6.36
C THR A 111 0.83 -6.33 7.80
N THR A 112 1.16 -5.31 8.61
CA THR A 112 0.70 -5.20 10.00
C THR A 112 -0.83 -5.19 10.10
N LEU A 113 -1.50 -4.40 9.27
CA LEU A 113 -2.97 -4.33 9.24
C LEU A 113 -3.59 -5.69 8.84
N ASN A 114 -2.97 -6.39 7.90
CA ASN A 114 -3.45 -7.71 7.48
C ASN A 114 -3.31 -8.75 8.61
N GLU A 115 -2.21 -8.71 9.36
CA GLU A 115 -2.03 -9.54 10.56
C GLU A 115 -3.09 -9.23 11.62
N GLU A 116 -3.37 -7.95 11.88
CA GLU A 116 -4.42 -7.54 12.81
C GLU A 116 -5.81 -8.04 12.38
N LEU A 117 -6.15 -7.89 11.09
CA LEU A 117 -7.40 -8.38 10.53
C LEU A 117 -7.52 -9.91 10.64
N SER A 118 -6.44 -10.63 10.37
CA SER A 118 -6.38 -12.09 10.50
C SER A 118 -6.63 -12.52 11.95
N ASN A 119 -5.95 -11.87 12.91
CA ASN A 119 -6.13 -12.12 14.34
C ASN A 119 -7.58 -11.85 14.77
N ARG A 120 -8.15 -10.72 14.35
CA ARG A 120 -9.54 -10.38 14.66
C ARG A 120 -10.55 -11.37 14.08
N ASN A 121 -10.24 -11.94 12.92
CA ASN A 121 -11.04 -12.99 12.30
C ASN A 121 -10.94 -14.30 13.09
N LEU A 122 -9.74 -14.69 13.53
CA LEU A 122 -9.55 -15.85 14.41
C LEU A 122 -10.32 -15.69 15.72
N GLU A 123 -10.23 -14.53 16.38
CA GLU A 123 -11.01 -14.23 17.60
C GLU A 123 -12.52 -14.34 17.33
N MET A 124 -13.01 -13.81 16.19
CA MET A 124 -14.42 -13.90 15.83
C MET A 124 -14.87 -15.36 15.60
N MET A 125 -14.01 -16.17 14.97
CA MET A 125 -14.28 -17.60 14.78
C MET A 125 -14.32 -18.34 16.12
N GLU A 126 -13.40 -18.06 17.04
CA GLU A 126 -13.38 -18.63 18.39
C GLU A 126 -14.66 -18.29 19.16
N LEU A 127 -15.04 -17.02 19.22
CA LEU A 127 -16.29 -16.57 19.86
C LEU A 127 -17.53 -17.19 19.21
N THR A 128 -17.53 -17.33 17.89
CA THR A 128 -18.63 -17.96 17.16
C THR A 128 -18.73 -19.45 17.49
N ASN A 129 -17.59 -20.14 17.58
CA ASN A 129 -17.52 -21.54 17.97
C ASN A 129 -17.99 -21.74 19.42
N GLU A 130 -17.54 -20.89 20.34
CA GLU A 130 -18.00 -20.91 21.74
C GLU A 130 -19.52 -20.70 21.82
N LEU A 131 -20.06 -19.70 21.13
CA LEU A 131 -21.50 -19.47 21.07
C LEU A 131 -22.26 -20.67 20.50
N ASN A 132 -21.76 -21.28 19.43
CA ASN A 132 -22.38 -22.48 18.85
C ASN A 132 -22.35 -23.66 19.83
N ASN A 133 -21.25 -23.85 20.55
CA ASN A 133 -21.11 -24.88 21.58
C ASN A 133 -22.09 -24.65 22.75
N LEU A 134 -22.23 -23.39 23.20
CA LEU A 134 -23.21 -23.02 24.22
C LEU A 134 -24.64 -23.29 23.74
N LEU A 135 -25.00 -22.86 22.53
CA LEU A 135 -26.31 -23.13 21.94
C LEU A 135 -26.58 -24.62 21.76
N ALA A 136 -25.55 -25.42 21.48
CA ALA A 136 -25.66 -26.87 21.37
C ALA A 136 -25.89 -27.56 22.72
N SER A 137 -25.38 -27.00 23.82
CA SER A 137 -25.61 -27.51 25.18
C SER A 137 -27.04 -27.24 25.69
N ILE A 138 -27.73 -26.25 25.13
CA ILE A 138 -29.09 -25.87 25.54
C ILE A 138 -30.12 -26.84 24.94
N GLN A 139 -30.78 -27.60 25.82
CA GLN A 139 -31.85 -28.54 25.43
C GLN A 139 -33.21 -27.87 25.17
N MET A 140 -33.34 -26.58 25.45
CA MET A 140 -34.57 -25.84 25.18
C MET A 140 -34.66 -25.44 23.70
N PRO A 141 -35.79 -25.66 23.03
CA PRO A 141 -36.04 -25.11 21.69
C PRO A 141 -36.08 -23.58 21.74
N ILE A 142 -35.08 -22.93 21.13
CA ILE A 142 -34.98 -21.48 21.00
C ILE A 142 -34.74 -21.12 19.54
N VAL A 143 -35.54 -20.19 19.00
CA VAL A 143 -35.38 -19.61 17.66
C VAL A 143 -35.28 -18.09 17.79
N MET A 144 -34.29 -17.50 17.16
CA MET A 144 -34.12 -16.05 17.07
C MET A 144 -34.40 -15.61 15.63
N VAL A 145 -35.26 -14.60 15.48
CA VAL A 145 -35.57 -13.96 14.21
C VAL A 145 -35.19 -12.48 14.25
N ASP A 146 -34.89 -11.90 13.08
CA ASP A 146 -34.68 -10.46 12.92
C ASP A 146 -36.00 -9.68 12.76
N ASN A 147 -35.90 -8.38 12.48
CA ASN A 147 -37.05 -7.51 12.27
C ASN A 147 -37.85 -7.84 10.99
N ALA A 148 -37.22 -8.50 10.01
CA ALA A 148 -37.87 -9.02 8.81
C ALA A 148 -38.46 -10.42 9.03
N LEU A 149 -38.45 -10.92 10.27
CA LEU A 149 -38.88 -12.26 10.66
C LEU A 149 -38.06 -13.38 10.01
N THR A 150 -36.82 -13.08 9.65
CA THR A 150 -35.84 -14.02 9.10
C THR A 150 -35.12 -14.74 10.23
N VAL A 151 -34.97 -16.05 10.13
CA VAL A 151 -34.28 -16.85 11.16
C VAL A 151 -32.79 -16.49 11.20
N ARG A 152 -32.33 -15.93 12.32
CA ARG A 152 -30.90 -15.62 12.53
C ARG A 152 -30.15 -16.78 13.17
N ARG A 153 -30.74 -17.42 14.18
CA ARG A 153 -30.14 -18.53 14.92
C ARG A 153 -31.20 -19.45 15.48
N ALA A 154 -30.87 -20.72 15.64
CA ALA A 154 -31.72 -21.72 16.27
C ALA A 154 -30.88 -22.73 17.05
N THR A 155 -31.35 -23.14 18.24
CA THR A 155 -30.73 -24.25 18.99
C THR A 155 -30.98 -25.58 18.28
N PRO A 156 -30.15 -26.63 18.50
CA PRO A 156 -30.43 -27.95 17.94
C PRO A 156 -31.79 -28.51 18.38
N ALA A 157 -32.22 -28.25 19.61
CA ALA A 157 -33.56 -28.61 20.08
C ALA A 157 -34.68 -27.91 19.30
N ALA A 158 -34.45 -26.67 18.85
CA ALA A 158 -35.39 -25.95 17.98
C ALA A 158 -35.49 -26.56 16.58
N ARG A 159 -34.42 -27.17 16.06
CA ARG A 159 -34.46 -27.84 14.75
C ARG A 159 -35.49 -28.96 14.73
N ALA A 160 -35.58 -29.74 15.82
CA ALA A 160 -36.58 -30.79 15.94
C ALA A 160 -38.00 -30.22 16.16
N ALA A 161 -38.17 -29.24 17.05
CA ALA A 161 -39.48 -28.71 17.42
C ALA A 161 -40.12 -27.84 16.32
N PHE A 162 -39.33 -26.99 15.67
CA PHE A 162 -39.76 -26.08 14.62
C PHE A 162 -39.44 -26.57 13.20
N ASN A 163 -38.91 -27.80 13.06
CA ASN A 163 -38.55 -28.39 11.76
C ASN A 163 -37.63 -27.48 10.92
N ILE A 164 -36.59 -26.94 11.55
CA ILE A 164 -35.64 -25.98 10.94
C ILE A 164 -34.36 -26.73 10.54
N LEU A 165 -33.96 -26.65 9.28
CA LEU A 165 -32.68 -27.20 8.83
C LEU A 165 -31.54 -26.17 9.04
N PRO A 166 -30.27 -26.61 9.14
CA PRO A 166 -29.14 -25.69 9.20
C PRO A 166 -29.06 -24.71 8.02
N THR A 167 -29.56 -25.12 6.85
CA THR A 167 -29.62 -24.32 5.62
C THR A 167 -30.75 -23.28 5.61
N ASP A 168 -31.68 -23.35 6.57
CA ASP A 168 -32.81 -22.42 6.67
C ASP A 168 -32.47 -21.17 7.49
N ILE A 169 -31.26 -21.09 8.05
CA ILE A 169 -30.75 -19.84 8.63
C ILE A 169 -30.63 -18.80 7.51
N GLY A 170 -31.20 -17.62 7.72
CA GLY A 170 -31.30 -16.56 6.71
C GLY A 170 -32.57 -16.61 5.87
N ARG A 171 -33.52 -17.51 6.16
CA ARG A 171 -34.83 -17.55 5.48
C ARG A 171 -35.97 -16.98 6.36
N PRO A 172 -37.02 -16.42 5.75
CA PRO A 172 -38.21 -15.99 6.48
C PRO A 172 -38.84 -17.15 7.25
N LEU A 173 -39.21 -16.92 8.52
CA LEU A 173 -39.85 -17.93 9.35
C LEU A 173 -41.19 -18.41 8.76
N SER A 174 -41.87 -17.58 7.96
CA SER A 174 -43.11 -17.90 7.27
C SER A 174 -42.97 -18.98 6.19
N GLU A 175 -41.78 -19.13 5.60
CA GLU A 175 -41.50 -20.19 4.63
C GLU A 175 -41.24 -21.55 5.29
N LEU A 176 -40.96 -21.54 6.59
CA LEU A 176 -40.74 -22.75 7.36
C LEU A 176 -42.10 -23.33 7.74
N ARG A 177 -42.21 -24.65 7.64
CA ARG A 177 -43.41 -25.40 8.07
C ARG A 177 -43.12 -25.98 9.46
N PRO A 178 -43.31 -25.22 10.54
CA PRO A 178 -43.05 -25.71 11.88
C PRO A 178 -43.94 -26.92 12.19
N ASN A 179 -43.46 -27.80 13.05
CA ASN A 179 -44.24 -28.97 13.44
C ASN A 179 -45.41 -28.60 14.37
N ILE A 180 -45.32 -27.44 15.02
CA ILE A 180 -46.25 -26.96 16.03
C ILE A 180 -47.34 -26.11 15.38
N ASP A 181 -48.58 -26.38 15.76
CA ASP A 181 -49.73 -25.60 15.29
C ASP A 181 -49.80 -24.27 16.05
N VAL A 182 -49.33 -23.21 15.39
CA VAL A 182 -49.40 -21.84 15.89
C VAL A 182 -50.11 -20.96 14.86
N PRO A 183 -51.45 -20.86 14.90
CA PRO A 183 -52.18 -19.92 14.09
C PRO A 183 -51.67 -18.50 14.36
N ASP A 184 -51.42 -17.73 13.30
CA ASP A 184 -51.04 -16.31 13.36
C ASP A 184 -49.65 -16.01 13.99
N LEU A 185 -48.70 -16.96 13.93
CA LEU A 185 -47.35 -16.77 14.49
C LEU A 185 -46.68 -15.47 14.01
N GLU A 186 -46.85 -15.13 12.73
CA GLU A 186 -46.28 -13.91 12.15
C GLU A 186 -46.85 -12.64 12.80
N ASN A 187 -48.17 -12.60 13.01
CA ASN A 187 -48.83 -11.47 13.65
C ASN A 187 -48.39 -11.33 15.11
N VAL A 188 -48.23 -12.45 15.83
CA VAL A 188 -47.72 -12.43 17.21
C VAL A 188 -46.28 -11.89 17.26
N LEU A 189 -45.42 -12.29 16.32
CA LEU A 189 -44.04 -11.79 16.27
C LEU A 189 -44.00 -10.30 15.97
N ARG A 190 -44.78 -9.85 14.99
CA ARG A 190 -44.89 -8.43 14.63
C ARG A 190 -45.40 -7.60 15.82
N GLU A 191 -46.43 -8.08 16.50
CA GLU A 191 -46.96 -7.42 17.69
C GLU A 191 -45.91 -7.35 18.82
N VAL A 192 -45.14 -8.41 19.07
CA VAL A 192 -44.07 -8.40 20.09
C VAL A 192 -42.97 -7.40 19.75
N ILE A 193 -42.59 -7.32 18.47
CA ILE A 193 -41.58 -6.38 17.97
C ILE A 193 -42.09 -4.94 18.10
N GLU A 194 -43.35 -4.66 17.74
CA GLU A 194 -43.93 -3.31 17.79
C GLU A 194 -44.24 -2.85 19.21
N THR A 195 -44.81 -3.73 20.05
CA THR A 195 -45.30 -3.38 21.40
C THR A 195 -44.24 -3.52 22.48
N LEU A 196 -43.09 -4.15 22.19
CA LEU A 196 -42.06 -4.54 23.16
C LEU A 196 -42.58 -5.47 24.28
N GLY A 197 -43.80 -6.00 24.14
CA GLY A 197 -44.43 -6.88 25.09
C GLY A 197 -43.97 -8.32 24.90
N THR A 198 -43.81 -9.06 26.00
CA THR A 198 -43.67 -10.52 25.91
C THR A 198 -45.05 -11.14 25.71
N ARG A 199 -45.16 -12.11 24.79
CA ARG A 199 -46.39 -12.90 24.57
C ARG A 199 -46.14 -14.36 24.95
N GLU A 200 -47.14 -14.99 25.57
CA GLU A 200 -47.11 -16.42 25.93
C GLU A 200 -48.40 -17.09 25.47
N ARG A 201 -48.30 -18.25 24.82
CA ARG A 201 -49.44 -19.00 24.28
C ARG A 201 -49.23 -20.50 24.45
N LYS A 202 -50.30 -21.22 24.82
CA LYS A 202 -50.31 -22.68 24.82
C LYS A 202 -50.53 -23.19 23.40
N VAL A 203 -49.65 -24.05 22.92
CA VAL A 203 -49.64 -24.61 21.57
C VAL A 203 -49.51 -26.13 21.65
N THR A 204 -49.99 -26.83 20.64
CA THR A 204 -49.94 -28.30 20.59
C THR A 204 -49.17 -28.72 19.35
N ASP A 205 -48.25 -29.67 19.51
CA ASP A 205 -47.53 -30.26 18.37
C ASP A 205 -48.41 -31.32 17.66
N LYS A 206 -48.07 -31.69 16.43
CA LYS A 206 -48.78 -32.75 15.67
C LYS A 206 -48.84 -34.09 16.42
N GLY A 207 -47.92 -34.34 17.34
CA GLY A 207 -47.92 -35.51 18.23
C GLY A 207 -48.86 -35.40 19.45
N GLY A 208 -49.64 -34.32 19.58
CA GLY A 208 -50.61 -34.12 20.69
C GLY A 208 -50.00 -33.62 22.01
N ARG A 209 -48.68 -33.35 22.05
CA ARG A 209 -47.98 -32.79 23.21
C ARG A 209 -48.24 -31.30 23.34
N LYS A 210 -48.41 -30.81 24.56
CA LYS A 210 -48.67 -29.40 24.85
C LYS A 210 -47.39 -28.66 25.25
N TYR A 211 -47.19 -27.51 24.64
CA TYR A 211 -46.08 -26.61 24.90
C TYR A 211 -46.59 -25.22 25.28
N SER A 212 -45.82 -24.48 26.08
CA SER A 212 -45.95 -23.03 26.20
C SER A 212 -44.94 -22.37 25.28
N LEU A 213 -45.44 -21.69 24.24
CA LEU A 213 -44.66 -20.84 23.37
C LEU A 213 -44.54 -19.45 24.00
N ARG A 214 -43.31 -18.98 24.20
CA ARG A 214 -43.00 -17.63 24.68
C ARG A 214 -42.26 -16.87 23.60
N VAL A 215 -42.70 -15.65 23.35
CA VAL A 215 -42.09 -14.75 22.37
C VAL A 215 -41.68 -13.47 23.08
N ARG A 216 -40.39 -13.14 23.02
CA ARG A 216 -39.79 -11.97 23.67
C ARG A 216 -39.10 -11.08 22.63
N PRO A 217 -39.15 -9.75 22.76
CA PRO A 217 -38.40 -8.88 21.86
C PRO A 217 -36.90 -9.05 22.11
N TYR A 218 -36.12 -9.07 21.03
CA TYR A 218 -34.66 -9.05 21.09
C TYR A 218 -34.17 -7.61 20.89
N ARG A 219 -33.29 -7.15 21.79
CA ARG A 219 -32.70 -5.81 21.71
C ARG A 219 -31.20 -5.92 21.53
N THR A 220 -30.68 -5.11 20.64
CA THR A 220 -29.24 -4.91 20.44
C THR A 220 -28.65 -4.05 21.56
N THR A 221 -27.32 -3.98 21.61
CA THR A 221 -26.56 -3.19 22.57
C THR A 221 -26.82 -1.69 22.46
N ASP A 222 -27.23 -1.20 21.27
CA ASP A 222 -27.68 0.18 21.04
C ASP A 222 -29.17 0.39 21.37
N ASN A 223 -29.79 -0.57 22.06
CA ASN A 223 -31.18 -0.56 22.52
C ASN A 223 -32.22 -0.43 21.38
N LYS A 224 -31.84 -0.76 20.14
CA LYS A 224 -32.80 -0.97 19.04
C LYS A 224 -33.40 -2.36 19.12
N ILE A 225 -34.62 -2.48 18.60
CA ILE A 225 -35.30 -3.78 18.48
C ILE A 225 -34.77 -4.44 17.22
N ASP A 226 -34.15 -5.60 17.38
CA ASP A 226 -33.51 -6.33 16.29
C ASP A 226 -34.15 -7.72 16.13
N GLY A 227 -35.47 -7.75 16.32
CA GLY A 227 -36.33 -8.91 16.13
C GLY A 227 -36.86 -9.52 17.42
N ALA A 228 -37.03 -10.85 17.43
CA ALA A 228 -37.69 -11.58 18.51
C ALA A 228 -37.05 -12.94 18.78
N VAL A 229 -37.18 -13.41 20.03
CA VAL A 229 -36.77 -14.74 20.48
C VAL A 229 -38.00 -15.55 20.83
N LEU A 230 -38.15 -16.70 20.18
CA LEU A 230 -39.18 -17.69 20.44
C LEU A 230 -38.59 -18.82 21.28
N THR A 231 -39.26 -19.21 22.35
CA THR A 231 -38.90 -20.38 23.16
C THR A 231 -40.11 -21.29 23.38
N LEU A 232 -39.87 -22.60 23.40
CA LEU A 232 -40.89 -23.58 23.73
C LEU A 232 -40.54 -24.28 25.04
N VAL A 233 -41.53 -24.38 25.92
CA VAL A 233 -41.41 -25.09 27.19
C VAL A 233 -42.49 -26.18 27.24
N ASP A 234 -42.09 -27.43 27.47
CA ASP A 234 -43.04 -28.53 27.67
C ASP A 234 -43.86 -28.28 28.95
N ILE A 235 -45.19 -28.34 28.83
CA ILE A 235 -46.13 -28.13 29.95
C ILE A 235 -46.90 -29.39 30.33
N ASP A 236 -46.70 -30.52 29.64
CA ASP A 236 -47.32 -31.78 30.02
C ASP A 236 -46.65 -32.41 31.25
N GLY A 237 -45.38 -32.08 31.51
CA GLY A 237 -44.63 -32.55 32.69
C GLY A 237 -45.01 -31.88 34.03
N THR A 238 -45.62 -30.69 34.02
CA THR A 238 -45.88 -29.90 35.25
C THR A 238 -47.21 -30.18 35.92
N LYS A 239 -48.17 -30.83 35.25
CA LYS A 239 -49.49 -31.14 35.84
C LYS A 239 -49.46 -32.16 36.98
N LYS A 240 -48.48 -33.08 37.02
CA LYS A 240 -48.37 -34.05 38.12
C LYS A 240 -48.01 -33.42 39.46
N SER A 241 -47.41 -32.22 39.47
CA SER A 241 -46.91 -31.57 40.68
C SER A 241 -47.95 -30.65 41.34
N ASP A 242 -48.84 -30.02 40.56
CA ASP A 242 -49.82 -29.06 41.07
C ASP A 242 -51.17 -29.70 41.45
N GLU A 243 -51.59 -30.80 40.81
CA GLU A 243 -52.83 -31.50 41.22
C GLU A 243 -52.68 -32.22 42.58
N THR A 244 -51.45 -32.45 43.07
CA THR A 244 -51.22 -33.10 44.37
C THR A 244 -51.36 -32.14 45.56
N LYS A 245 -51.28 -30.82 45.35
CA LYS A 245 -51.39 -29.83 46.44
C LYS A 245 -52.83 -29.40 46.76
N THR A 246 -53.76 -29.49 45.81
CA THR A 246 -55.16 -29.09 46.04
C THR A 246 -56.02 -30.19 46.67
N GLY A 247 -55.53 -31.44 46.71
CA GLY A 247 -56.23 -32.58 47.32
C GLY A 247 -55.94 -32.82 48.81
N SER A 248 -54.97 -32.12 49.41
CA SER A 248 -54.56 -32.33 50.81
C SER A 248 -55.14 -31.35 51.83
N GLU A 249 -55.80 -30.26 51.39
CA GLU A 249 -56.36 -29.25 52.33
C GLU A 249 -57.82 -29.49 52.73
N THR A 250 -58.55 -30.40 52.08
CA THR A 250 -59.99 -30.65 52.39
C THR A 250 -60.25 -31.81 53.34
N LYS A 251 -59.23 -32.58 53.77
CA LYS A 251 -59.42 -33.70 54.70
C LYS A 251 -59.11 -33.42 56.17
N ASP A 252 -58.48 -32.28 56.52
CA ASP A 252 -57.98 -32.07 57.88
C ASP A 252 -58.92 -31.26 58.82
N VAL A 253 -60.09 -30.83 58.34
CA VAL A 253 -61.05 -30.05 59.16
C VAL A 253 -62.18 -30.91 59.76
N SER A 254 -62.34 -32.18 59.34
CA SER A 254 -63.46 -33.03 59.80
C SER A 254 -63.17 -33.95 60.99
N SER A 255 -61.97 -33.91 61.59
CA SER A 255 -61.57 -34.85 62.67
C SER A 255 -61.36 -34.20 64.04
N ARG A 256 -61.88 -32.98 64.27
CA ARG A 256 -61.94 -32.38 65.62
C ARG A 256 -63.35 -31.87 65.91
N LYS A 257 -64.23 -32.79 66.30
CA LYS A 257 -65.36 -32.50 67.17
C LYS A 257 -65.71 -33.74 67.98
#